data_AF-A0A6N4X459-F1
#
_entry.id   AF-A0A6N4X459-F1
#
_cell.length_a   1.000
_cell.length_b   1.000
_cell.length_c   1.000
_cell.angle_alpha   90.00
_cell.angle_beta   90.00
_cell.angle_gamma   90.00
#
_symmetry.space_group_name_H-M   'P 1'
#
loop_
_entity.id
_entity.type
_entity.pdbx_description
1 polymer ?
#
loop_
_entity_poly.entity_id
_entity_poly.type
_entity_poly.pdbx_seq_one_letter_code
_entity_poly.pdbx_strand_id
1 'polypeptide(L)'
;MPELSISEDSWDISPTSGDGQPVSRTTIAGPINASGNYANILATHKRLSDVQIAALAGAIVEQVKQRGPFLSLSEFINRRLVADNPELAKSGAIEAALESLSELGDEEQNLYREIQGIFGETTNTAAIFPEAAEGNVAYGFPGWIRQADILRPIAPVISARDDTFVIRAYGESRNPITGGTDAGAWCEAVVQRRADYV
;
A
#
# COMPACT_ATOMS: atom_id res chain seq x y z
N MET A 1 -2.74 12.15 12.92
CA MET A 1 -1.57 11.96 13.80
C MET A 1 -1.45 13.19 14.69
N PRO A 2 -1.09 13.03 15.97
CA PRO A 2 -0.71 14.17 16.81
C PRO A 2 0.53 14.85 16.21
N GLU A 3 0.47 16.17 16.04
CA GLU A 3 1.58 16.99 15.57
C GLU A 3 2.09 17.86 16.72
N LEU A 4 3.42 18.05 16.80
CA LEU A 4 4.02 18.97 17.75
C LEU A 4 4.02 20.38 17.15
N SER A 5 3.30 21.32 17.75
CA SER A 5 3.57 22.74 17.52
C SER A 5 4.57 23.21 18.56
N ILE A 6 5.77 23.56 18.10
CA ILE A 6 6.79 24.20 18.93
C ILE A 6 6.58 25.71 18.79
N SER A 7 6.02 26.33 19.83
CA SER A 7 6.08 27.78 20.02
C SER A 7 7.21 28.11 20.99
N GLU A 8 7.69 29.36 21.04
CA GLU A 8 8.86 29.76 21.85
C GLU A 8 8.77 29.36 23.34
N ASP A 9 7.56 29.12 23.87
CA ASP A 9 7.31 28.76 25.28
C ASP A 9 6.34 27.56 25.51
N SER A 10 5.91 26.81 24.49
CA SER A 10 4.97 25.68 24.69
C SER A 10 5.14 24.54 23.67
N TRP A 11 4.93 23.31 24.16
CA TRP A 11 4.81 22.09 23.35
C TRP A 11 3.33 21.67 23.31
N ASP A 12 2.60 22.18 22.32
CA ASP A 12 1.21 21.80 22.13
C ASP A 12 1.10 20.64 21.14
N ILE A 13 0.24 19.68 21.47
CA ILE A 13 -0.10 18.56 20.59
C ILE A 13 -1.39 18.92 19.88
N SER A 14 -1.30 19.36 18.63
CA SER A 14 -2.47 19.69 17.82
C SER A 14 -2.95 18.45 17.05
N PRO A 15 -4.24 18.06 17.17
CA PRO A 15 -4.83 17.11 16.26
C PRO A 15 -5.15 17.79 14.92
N THR A 16 -4.47 17.34 13.88
CA THR A 16 -4.77 17.54 12.45
C THR A 16 -4.84 18.99 11.95
N SER A 17 -3.70 19.53 11.50
CA SER A 17 -3.68 20.61 10.51
C SER A 17 -3.01 20.13 9.22
N GLY A 18 -3.78 20.01 8.13
CA GLY A 18 -3.28 19.64 6.80
C GLY A 18 -4.17 18.63 6.06
N ASP A 19 -4.19 18.72 4.73
CA ASP A 19 -4.95 17.84 3.85
C ASP A 19 -4.33 16.43 3.75
N GLY A 20 -5.17 15.41 3.52
CA GLY A 20 -4.74 14.01 3.38
C GLY A 20 -4.50 13.26 4.69
N GLN A 21 -4.33 11.94 4.58
CA GLN A 21 -4.14 11.03 5.71
C GLN A 21 -2.66 10.92 6.10
N PRO A 22 -2.28 11.21 7.35
CA PRO A 22 -0.89 11.15 7.78
C PRO A 22 -0.41 9.71 8.04
N VAL A 23 0.67 9.32 7.36
CA VAL A 23 1.46 8.10 7.58
C VAL A 23 2.79 8.49 8.21
N SER A 24 3.00 8.08 9.46
CA SER A 24 4.21 8.43 10.21
C SER A 24 5.25 7.32 10.15
N ARG A 25 6.51 7.68 9.89
CA ARG A 25 7.64 6.75 10.03
C ARG A 25 8.05 6.55 11.50
N THR A 26 7.84 7.59 12.30
CA THR A 26 8.26 7.62 13.70
C THR A 26 7.08 7.45 14.64
N THR A 27 7.31 6.85 15.80
CA THR A 27 6.29 6.67 16.84
C THR A 27 6.07 7.94 17.67
N ILE A 28 6.88 8.97 17.44
CA ILE A 28 6.83 10.25 18.14
C ILE A 28 6.16 11.26 17.20
N ALA A 29 5.34 12.14 17.77
CA ALA A 29 4.77 13.27 17.04
C ALA A 29 5.90 14.15 16.49
N GLY A 30 5.85 14.50 15.22
CA GLY A 30 6.81 15.44 14.63
C GLY A 30 6.22 16.84 14.49
N PRO A 31 7.06 17.83 14.18
CA PRO A 31 6.59 19.19 13.96
C PRO A 31 5.68 19.29 12.72
N ILE A 32 4.70 20.21 12.77
CA ILE A 32 3.71 20.45 11.70
C ILE A 32 4.41 20.84 10.39
N ASN A 33 5.47 21.63 10.49
CA ASN A 33 6.36 21.98 9.39
C ASN A 33 7.80 21.78 9.87
N ALA A 34 8.66 21.22 9.02
CA ALA A 34 10.09 21.35 9.26
C ALA A 34 10.60 22.70 8.74
N SER A 35 11.79 23.10 9.14
CA SER A 35 12.47 24.29 8.62
C SER A 35 13.43 23.89 7.49
N GLY A 36 13.46 24.66 6.39
CA GLY A 36 14.36 24.47 5.26
C GLY A 36 13.68 24.08 3.93
N ASN A 37 14.45 24.09 2.84
CA ASN A 37 13.94 23.97 1.45
C ASN A 37 13.18 22.68 1.12
N TYR A 38 13.31 21.61 1.92
CA TYR A 38 12.69 20.30 1.70
C TYR A 38 12.00 19.75 2.95
N ALA A 39 11.77 20.64 3.91
CA ALA A 39 11.27 20.35 5.24
C ALA A 39 10.08 19.39 5.24
N ASN A 40 9.03 19.71 4.50
CA ASN A 40 7.78 18.96 4.58
C ASN A 40 7.86 17.61 3.85
N ILE A 41 8.74 17.49 2.86
CA ILE A 41 8.94 16.24 2.10
C ILE A 41 9.81 15.26 2.91
N LEU A 42 10.77 15.76 3.69
CA LEU A 42 11.64 14.96 4.55
C LEU A 42 11.20 14.94 6.02
N ALA A 43 9.98 15.42 6.30
CA ALA A 43 9.40 15.45 7.64
C ALA A 43 9.21 14.03 8.21
N THR A 44 8.91 13.95 9.50
CA THR A 44 8.72 12.66 10.21
C THR A 44 7.54 11.83 9.71
N HIS A 45 6.64 12.44 8.94
CA HIS A 45 5.43 11.84 8.40
C HIS A 45 5.20 12.34 6.98
N LYS A 46 4.45 11.55 6.21
CA LYS A 46 3.93 11.93 4.90
C LYS A 46 2.41 11.92 4.94
N ARG A 47 1.77 12.82 4.20
CA ARG A 47 0.31 12.82 4.03
C ARG A 47 -0.04 12.26 2.67
N LEU A 48 -0.98 11.30 2.65
CA LEU A 48 -1.48 10.67 1.43
C LEU A 48 -2.85 11.24 1.08
N SER A 49 -3.04 11.64 -0.18
CA SER A 49 -4.36 12.01 -0.67
C SER A 49 -5.26 10.77 -0.83
N ASP A 50 -6.57 10.97 -0.89
CA ASP A 50 -7.52 9.88 -1.12
C ASP A 50 -7.24 9.16 -2.46
N VAL A 51 -6.78 9.90 -3.47
CA VAL A 51 -6.37 9.35 -4.78
C VAL A 51 -5.18 8.41 -4.61
N GLN A 52 -4.16 8.81 -3.84
CA GLN A 52 -2.99 7.99 -3.56
C GLN A 52 -3.32 6.75 -2.73
N ILE A 53 -4.25 6.86 -1.77
CA ILE A 53 -4.73 5.72 -0.98
C ILE A 53 -5.47 4.74 -1.87
N ALA A 54 -6.34 5.22 -2.75
CA ALA A 54 -7.07 4.38 -3.71
C ALA A 54 -6.10 3.69 -4.69
N ALA A 55 -5.09 4.40 -5.19
CA ALA A 55 -4.05 3.84 -6.05
C ALA A 55 -3.25 2.74 -5.33
N LEU A 56 -2.87 2.98 -4.07
CA LEU A 56 -2.20 1.98 -3.24
C LEU A 56 -3.05 0.73 -3.02
N ALA A 57 -4.34 0.90 -2.71
CA ALA A 57 -5.26 -0.22 -2.59
C ALA A 57 -5.37 -1.01 -3.90
N GLY A 58 -5.46 -0.31 -5.05
CA GLY A 58 -5.48 -0.92 -6.38
C GLY A 58 -4.22 -1.73 -6.66
N ALA A 59 -3.03 -1.16 -6.42
CA ALA A 59 -1.75 -1.84 -6.63
C ALA A 59 -1.58 -3.07 -5.72
N ILE A 60 -2.05 -3.01 -4.47
CA ILE A 60 -2.06 -4.19 -3.58
C ILE A 60 -2.97 -5.29 -4.17
N VAL A 61 -4.15 -4.94 -4.70
CA VAL A 61 -5.04 -5.92 -5.35
C VAL A 61 -4.39 -6.54 -6.57
N GLU A 62 -3.64 -5.78 -7.36
CA GLU A 62 -2.87 -6.33 -8.49
C GLU A 62 -1.80 -7.32 -8.01
N GLN A 63 -1.07 -7.01 -6.96
CA GLN A 63 -0.08 -7.92 -6.37
C GLN A 63 -0.73 -9.20 -5.83
N VAL A 64 -1.92 -9.11 -5.25
CA VAL A 64 -2.71 -10.29 -4.83
C VAL A 64 -3.06 -11.17 -6.04
N LYS A 65 -3.51 -10.56 -7.14
CA LYS A 65 -3.85 -11.30 -8.37
C LYS A 65 -2.63 -12.00 -8.99
N GLN A 66 -1.48 -11.34 -9.00
CA GLN A 66 -0.24 -11.87 -9.58
C GLN A 66 0.36 -13.01 -8.75
N ARG A 67 0.27 -12.94 -7.41
CA ARG A 67 0.92 -13.89 -6.50
C ARG A 67 0.04 -15.08 -6.13
N GLY A 68 -1.28 -14.95 -6.33
CA GLY A 68 -2.27 -15.95 -5.99
C GLY A 68 -2.73 -15.84 -4.52
N PRO A 69 -3.46 -16.85 -4.01
CA PRO A 69 -3.88 -16.87 -2.63
C PRO A 69 -2.67 -16.97 -1.68
N PHE A 70 -2.74 -16.26 -0.57
CA PHE A 70 -1.74 -16.33 0.50
C PHE A 70 -2.22 -17.28 1.59
N LEU A 71 -1.36 -18.20 2.05
CA LEU A 71 -1.71 -19.16 3.10
C LEU A 71 -1.65 -18.52 4.49
N SER A 72 -0.94 -17.40 4.63
CA SER A 72 -0.80 -16.70 5.91
C SER A 72 -0.54 -15.21 5.69
N LEU A 73 -0.77 -14.41 6.74
CA LEU A 73 -0.37 -13.01 6.77
C LEU A 73 1.14 -12.83 6.55
N SER A 74 1.94 -13.75 7.08
CA SER A 74 3.40 -13.75 6.88
C SER A 74 3.79 -13.93 5.42
N GLU A 75 3.06 -14.75 4.67
CA GLU A 75 3.30 -14.94 3.22
C GLU A 75 2.87 -13.71 2.41
N PHE A 76 1.82 -13.00 2.84
CA PHE A 76 1.41 -11.75 2.22
C PHE A 76 2.43 -10.62 2.41
N ILE A 77 3.00 -10.52 3.61
CA ILE A 77 3.94 -9.45 3.98
C ILE A 77 5.34 -9.73 3.46
N ASN A 78 5.85 -10.95 3.63
CA ASN A 78 7.23 -11.27 3.29
C ASN A 78 7.39 -11.67 1.82
N ARG A 79 8.61 -11.55 1.31
CA ARG A 79 8.94 -12.05 -0.03
C ARG A 79 8.91 -13.58 -0.06
N ARG A 80 8.42 -14.16 -1.17
CA ARG A 80 8.47 -15.60 -1.41
C ARG A 80 9.62 -15.93 -2.35
N LEU A 81 10.48 -16.85 -1.95
CA LEU A 81 11.59 -17.31 -2.78
C LEU A 81 11.08 -18.32 -3.82
N VAL A 82 10.65 -17.84 -4.99
CA VAL A 82 10.20 -18.70 -6.10
C VAL A 82 11.16 -18.53 -7.28
N ALA A 83 11.66 -19.65 -7.81
CA ALA A 83 12.59 -19.64 -8.94
C ALA A 83 11.91 -19.20 -10.25
N ASP A 84 10.62 -19.48 -10.40
CA ASP A 84 9.86 -19.25 -11.64
C ASP A 84 9.58 -17.77 -11.92
N ASN A 85 9.59 -16.92 -10.89
CA ASN A 85 9.34 -15.47 -11.02
C ASN A 85 10.27 -14.69 -10.07
N PRO A 86 11.54 -14.46 -10.45
CA PRO A 86 12.52 -13.81 -9.58
C PRO A 86 12.14 -12.38 -9.22
N GLU A 87 11.41 -11.68 -10.08
CA GLU A 87 10.91 -10.31 -9.81
C GLU A 87 9.97 -10.27 -8.59
N LEU A 88 9.02 -11.20 -8.51
CA LEU A 88 8.11 -11.30 -7.35
C LEU A 88 8.84 -11.81 -6.10
N ALA A 89 10.04 -12.36 -6.23
CA ALA A 89 10.84 -12.83 -5.11
C ALA A 89 11.71 -11.74 -4.45
N LYS A 90 11.78 -10.54 -5.05
CA LYS A 90 12.52 -9.38 -4.51
C LYS A 90 11.85 -8.83 -3.25
N SER A 91 10.54 -8.60 -3.32
CA SER A 91 9.77 -7.92 -2.29
C SER A 91 8.42 -8.61 -2.02
N GLY A 92 7.80 -8.34 -0.86
CA GLY A 92 6.46 -8.83 -0.51
C GLY A 92 5.36 -8.03 -1.22
N ALA A 93 4.08 -8.42 -1.06
CA ALA A 93 3.00 -7.83 -1.84
C ALA A 93 2.84 -6.32 -1.63
N ILE A 94 2.96 -5.85 -0.38
CA ILE A 94 2.82 -4.41 -0.06
C ILE A 94 4.00 -3.60 -0.59
N GLU A 95 5.23 -4.10 -0.44
CA GLU A 95 6.41 -3.36 -0.92
C GLU A 95 6.44 -3.34 -2.45
N ALA A 96 6.10 -4.44 -3.12
CA ALA A 96 5.97 -4.48 -4.58
C ALA A 96 4.90 -3.51 -5.11
N ALA A 97 3.78 -3.35 -4.40
CA ALA A 97 2.75 -2.37 -4.75
C ALA A 97 3.24 -0.92 -4.57
N LEU A 98 4.06 -0.67 -3.55
CA LEU A 98 4.69 0.63 -3.35
C LEU A 98 5.74 0.92 -4.43
N GLU A 99 6.55 -0.07 -4.80
CA GLU A 99 7.53 0.02 -5.88
C GLU A 99 6.85 0.35 -7.21
N SER A 100 5.76 -0.34 -7.58
CA SER A 100 5.03 -0.06 -8.83
C SER A 100 4.46 1.35 -8.90
N LEU A 101 4.05 1.93 -7.77
CA LEU A 101 3.54 3.31 -7.74
C LEU A 101 4.67 4.34 -7.91
N SER A 102 5.91 3.99 -7.58
CA SER A 102 7.07 4.85 -7.81
C SER A 102 7.46 4.98 -9.28
N GLU A 103 7.00 4.06 -10.12
CA GLU A 103 7.26 4.04 -11.56
C GLU A 103 6.29 4.95 -12.36
N LEU A 104 5.24 5.47 -11.72
CA LEU A 104 4.20 6.29 -12.37
C LEU A 104 4.63 7.73 -12.71
N GLY A 105 5.87 8.13 -12.44
CA GLY A 105 6.39 9.45 -12.82
C GLY A 105 5.60 10.62 -12.20
N ASP A 106 5.15 11.58 -13.01
CA ASP A 106 4.48 12.80 -12.51
C ASP A 106 2.98 12.64 -12.21
N GLU A 107 2.44 11.44 -12.32
CA GLU A 107 1.03 11.17 -12.05
C GLU A 107 0.64 11.48 -10.60
N GLU A 108 -0.61 11.93 -10.39
CA GLU A 108 -1.14 12.23 -9.05
C GLU A 108 -1.17 11.00 -8.13
N GLN A 109 -1.27 9.82 -8.73
CA GLN A 109 -1.27 8.52 -8.06
C GLN A 109 0.12 8.15 -7.52
N ASN A 110 1.19 8.72 -8.07
CA ASN A 110 2.55 8.46 -7.60
C ASN A 110 2.72 9.07 -6.20
N LEU A 111 2.91 8.21 -5.20
CA LEU A 111 3.19 8.65 -3.84
C LEU A 111 4.50 9.43 -3.76
N TYR A 112 5.48 9.11 -4.60
CA TYR A 112 6.87 9.54 -4.47
C TYR A 112 7.25 10.72 -5.35
N ARG A 113 6.33 11.24 -6.18
CA ARG A 113 6.58 12.34 -7.13
C ARG A 113 7.38 13.50 -6.52
N GLU A 114 6.97 13.98 -5.35
CA GLU A 114 7.63 15.11 -4.69
C GLU A 114 9.07 14.81 -4.27
N ILE A 115 9.32 13.62 -3.70
CA ILE A 115 10.65 13.24 -3.24
C ILE A 115 11.56 12.85 -4.42
N GLN A 116 11.00 12.22 -5.46
CA GLN A 116 11.72 11.91 -6.71
C GLN A 116 12.12 13.18 -7.48
N GLY A 117 11.32 14.25 -7.43
CA GLY A 117 11.68 15.54 -7.99
C GLY A 117 12.88 16.23 -7.31
N ILE A 118 13.18 15.86 -6.06
CA ILE A 118 14.35 16.34 -5.30
C ILE A 118 15.53 15.39 -5.48
N PHE A 119 15.25 14.10 -5.39
CA PHE A 119 16.23 13.02 -5.41
C PHE A 119 16.03 12.18 -6.67
N GLY A 120 16.90 12.40 -7.66
CA GLY A 120 16.90 11.59 -8.88
C GLY A 120 17.25 10.12 -8.62
N GLU A 121 16.96 9.26 -9.60
CA GLU A 121 17.45 7.89 -9.58
C GLU A 121 18.95 7.85 -9.86
N THR A 122 19.65 6.94 -9.19
CA THR A 122 21.05 6.65 -9.48
C THR A 122 21.12 5.40 -10.34
N THR A 123 21.75 5.53 -11.50
CA THR A 123 22.19 4.42 -12.33
C THR A 123 23.71 4.53 -12.45
N ASN A 124 24.43 4.30 -11.34
CA ASN A 124 25.88 4.41 -11.37
C ASN A 124 26.48 3.17 -12.04
N THR A 125 26.68 3.26 -13.35
CA THR A 125 27.28 2.21 -14.19
C THR A 125 28.74 1.90 -13.85
N ALA A 126 29.39 2.70 -12.99
CA ALA A 126 30.75 2.46 -12.49
C ALA A 126 30.79 1.70 -11.15
N ALA A 127 29.64 1.31 -10.60
CA ALA A 127 29.59 0.46 -9.41
C ALA A 127 30.13 -0.95 -9.71
N ILE A 128 30.82 -1.55 -8.74
CA ILE A 128 31.33 -2.94 -8.84
C ILE A 128 30.17 -3.94 -9.04
N PHE A 129 28.98 -3.60 -8.52
CA PHE A 129 27.74 -4.33 -8.70
C PHE A 129 26.65 -3.35 -9.15
N PRO A 130 26.47 -3.16 -10.47
CA PRO A 130 25.50 -2.21 -11.01
C PRO A 130 24.08 -2.45 -10.50
N GLU A 131 23.67 -3.71 -10.38
CA GLU A 131 22.33 -4.12 -9.92
C GLU A 131 22.08 -3.74 -8.46
N ALA A 132 23.13 -3.66 -7.64
CA ALA A 132 23.02 -3.21 -6.25
C ALA A 132 22.99 -1.67 -6.12
N ALA A 133 23.35 -0.96 -7.19
CA ALA A 133 23.28 0.50 -7.27
C ALA A 133 21.97 1.00 -7.90
N GLU A 134 21.11 0.10 -8.38
CA GLU A 134 19.80 0.43 -8.93
C GLU A 134 18.80 0.82 -7.82
N GLY A 135 18.01 1.86 -8.11
CA GLY A 135 16.93 2.32 -7.25
C GLY A 135 16.98 3.82 -6.94
N ASN A 136 15.96 4.29 -6.23
CA ASN A 136 15.88 5.68 -5.85
C ASN A 136 16.77 5.97 -4.62
N VAL A 137 17.61 6.99 -4.69
CA VAL A 137 18.51 7.37 -3.58
C VAL A 137 17.75 7.87 -2.35
N ALA A 138 16.49 8.26 -2.51
CA ALA A 138 15.64 8.63 -1.40
C ALA A 138 15.04 7.45 -0.64
N TYR A 139 15.25 6.22 -1.11
CA TYR A 139 14.83 5.01 -0.42
C TYR A 139 15.48 4.94 0.98
N GLY A 140 14.74 5.39 1.99
CA GLY A 140 15.24 5.48 3.38
C GLY A 140 15.05 6.82 4.04
N PHE A 141 14.75 7.86 3.27
CA PHE A 141 14.26 9.11 3.84
C PHE A 141 12.81 8.96 4.32
N PRO A 142 12.43 9.65 5.41
CA PRO A 142 11.07 9.62 5.94
C PRO A 142 9.95 9.89 4.93
N GLY A 143 10.20 10.74 3.91
CA GLY A 143 9.24 11.01 2.84
C GLY A 143 8.99 9.88 1.84
N TRP A 144 9.82 8.82 1.87
CA TRP A 144 9.64 7.63 1.06
C TRP A 144 8.90 6.56 1.84
N ILE A 145 7.59 6.39 1.65
CA ILE A 145 6.80 5.37 2.37
C ILE A 145 7.34 3.97 2.07
N ARG A 146 7.46 3.15 3.12
CA ARG A 146 7.84 1.73 3.04
C ARG A 146 6.72 0.85 3.59
N GLN A 147 6.77 -0.45 3.28
CA GLN A 147 5.88 -1.45 3.86
C GLN A 147 5.82 -1.35 5.39
N ALA A 148 6.95 -1.10 6.05
CA ALA A 148 7.00 -0.95 7.51
C ALA A 148 6.17 0.26 8.01
N ASP A 149 6.15 1.37 7.26
CA ASP A 149 5.42 2.58 7.65
C ASP A 149 3.89 2.35 7.58
N ILE A 150 3.44 1.48 6.67
CA ILE A 150 2.04 1.04 6.58
C ILE A 150 1.72 0.03 7.68
N LEU A 151 2.58 -0.97 7.87
CA LEU A 151 2.32 -2.08 8.79
C LEU A 151 2.38 -1.65 10.25
N ARG A 152 3.27 -0.74 10.63
CA ARG A 152 3.49 -0.35 12.04
C ARG A 152 2.22 0.15 12.75
N PRO A 153 1.39 1.06 12.17
CA PRO A 153 0.16 1.50 12.83
C PRO A 153 -0.94 0.43 12.86
N ILE A 154 -0.98 -0.47 11.88
CA ILE A 154 -2.04 -1.49 11.77
C ILE A 154 -1.64 -2.84 12.36
N ALA A 155 -0.36 -3.06 12.69
CA ALA A 155 0.17 -4.33 13.18
C ALA A 155 -0.59 -4.90 14.40
N PRO A 156 -1.06 -4.09 15.38
CA PRO A 156 -1.82 -4.62 16.50
C PRO A 156 -3.23 -5.13 16.15
N VAL A 157 -3.78 -4.67 15.03
CA VAL A 157 -5.19 -4.93 14.63
C VAL A 157 -5.32 -5.72 13.33
N ILE A 158 -4.22 -5.89 12.59
CA ILE A 158 -4.22 -6.62 11.32
C ILE A 158 -4.43 -8.11 11.59
N SER A 159 -5.41 -8.69 10.91
CA SER A 159 -5.68 -10.13 10.93
C SER A 159 -5.99 -10.59 9.51
N ALA A 160 -5.51 -11.77 9.13
CA ALA A 160 -5.99 -12.41 7.91
C ALA A 160 -7.46 -12.79 8.13
N ARG A 161 -8.35 -12.03 7.50
CA ARG A 161 -9.79 -12.14 7.72
C ARG A 161 -10.52 -12.02 6.41
N ASP A 162 -11.39 -12.97 6.17
CA ASP A 162 -12.26 -12.99 5.00
C ASP A 162 -13.56 -12.26 5.40
N ASP A 163 -13.66 -10.97 5.05
CA ASP A 163 -14.82 -10.14 5.36
C ASP A 163 -15.70 -9.87 4.13
N THR A 164 -15.35 -10.40 2.96
CA THR A 164 -16.14 -10.25 1.72
C THR A 164 -16.20 -11.57 0.94
N PHE A 165 -17.39 -12.15 0.83
CA PHE A 165 -17.62 -13.43 0.16
C PHE A 165 -18.51 -13.25 -1.07
N VAL A 166 -18.18 -13.94 -2.15
CA VAL A 166 -19.09 -14.10 -3.30
C VAL A 166 -19.79 -15.45 -3.19
N ILE A 167 -21.09 -15.42 -2.92
CA ILE A 167 -21.94 -16.62 -2.89
C ILE A 167 -22.52 -16.80 -4.29
N ARG A 168 -22.15 -17.92 -4.94
CA ARG A 168 -22.67 -18.29 -6.26
C ARG A 168 -23.61 -19.49 -6.15
N ALA A 169 -24.85 -19.31 -6.57
CA ALA A 169 -25.84 -20.37 -6.70
C ALA A 169 -26.09 -20.67 -8.17
N TYR A 170 -26.23 -21.96 -8.50
CA TYR A 170 -26.58 -22.44 -9.83
C TYR A 170 -27.92 -23.16 -9.79
N GLY A 171 -28.82 -22.80 -10.69
CA GLY A 171 -30.09 -23.50 -10.88
C GLY A 171 -30.23 -23.89 -12.35
N GLU A 172 -30.61 -25.14 -12.60
CA GLU A 172 -30.93 -25.60 -13.95
C GLU A 172 -32.32 -26.25 -14.01
N SER A 173 -33.00 -26.05 -15.13
CA SER A 173 -34.24 -26.74 -15.49
C SER A 173 -33.90 -27.90 -16.42
N ARG A 174 -34.32 -29.11 -16.05
CA ARG A 174 -34.13 -30.31 -16.87
C ARG A 174 -35.43 -30.71 -17.55
N ASN A 175 -35.31 -31.11 -18.80
CA ASN A 175 -36.40 -31.70 -19.57
C ASN A 175 -36.78 -33.05 -18.95
N PRO A 176 -38.04 -33.26 -18.52
CA PRO A 176 -38.44 -34.48 -17.83
C PRO A 176 -38.45 -35.73 -18.72
N ILE A 177 -38.41 -35.59 -20.05
CA ILE A 177 -38.46 -36.70 -21.01
C ILE A 177 -37.06 -37.06 -21.52
N THR A 178 -36.22 -36.06 -21.79
CA THR A 178 -34.89 -36.29 -22.39
C THR A 178 -33.74 -36.19 -21.39
N GLY A 179 -33.98 -35.67 -20.18
CA GLY A 179 -32.96 -35.47 -19.14
C GLY A 179 -31.95 -34.36 -19.45
N GLY A 180 -32.07 -33.69 -20.60
CA GLY A 180 -31.21 -32.58 -21.00
C GLY A 180 -31.53 -31.28 -20.25
N THR A 181 -30.53 -30.41 -20.12
CA THR A 181 -30.71 -29.09 -19.51
C THR A 181 -31.35 -28.13 -20.51
N ASP A 182 -32.58 -27.68 -20.23
CA ASP A 182 -33.33 -26.75 -21.09
C ASP A 182 -32.98 -25.29 -20.79
N ALA A 183 -32.64 -24.96 -19.53
CA ALA A 183 -32.23 -23.62 -19.12
C ALA A 183 -31.36 -23.68 -17.86
N GLY A 184 -30.43 -22.75 -17.71
CA GLY A 184 -29.60 -22.59 -16.51
C GLY A 184 -29.46 -21.12 -16.13
N ALA A 185 -29.42 -20.84 -14.83
CA ALA A 185 -29.21 -19.51 -14.29
C ALA A 185 -28.16 -19.56 -13.17
N TRP A 186 -27.36 -18.49 -13.10
CA TRP A 186 -26.43 -18.25 -12.01
C TRP A 186 -26.92 -17.05 -11.22
N CYS A 187 -26.94 -17.17 -9.90
CA CYS A 187 -27.21 -16.05 -8.99
C CYS A 187 -25.95 -15.81 -8.17
N GLU A 188 -25.45 -14.57 -8.20
CA GLU A 188 -24.30 -14.15 -7.41
C GLU A 188 -24.73 -13.11 -6.38
N ALA A 189 -24.30 -13.31 -5.13
CA ALA A 189 -24.47 -12.34 -4.06
C ALA A 189 -23.12 -12.03 -3.42
N VAL A 190 -22.74 -10.76 -3.39
CA VAL A 190 -21.54 -10.29 -2.69
C VAL A 190 -21.94 -9.88 -1.28
N VAL A 191 -21.45 -10.62 -0.28
CA VAL A 191 -21.73 -10.38 1.15
C VAL A 191 -20.48 -9.80 1.78
N GLN A 192 -20.57 -8.58 2.33
CA GLN A 192 -19.48 -7.92 3.04
C GLN A 192 -19.88 -7.68 4.50
N ARG A 193 -19.03 -8.08 5.45
CA ARG A 193 -19.18 -7.70 6.86
C ARG A 193 -18.57 -6.32 7.07
N ARG A 194 -19.39 -5.33 7.40
CA ARG A 194 -18.93 -3.97 7.73
C ARG A 194 -18.70 -3.83 9.24
N ALA A 195 -17.81 -2.91 9.60
CA ALA A 195 -17.47 -2.60 10.99
C ALA A 195 -18.50 -1.69 11.69
N ASP A 196 -19.72 -1.58 11.16
CA ASP A 196 -20.78 -0.78 11.78
C ASP A 196 -21.12 -1.41 13.15
N TYR A 197 -20.91 -0.64 14.21
CA TYR A 197 -21.30 -1.04 15.56
C TYR A 197 -22.83 -1.02 15.66
N VAL A 198 -23.42 -2.10 16.18
CA VAL A 198 -24.82 -2.14 16.65
C VAL A 198 -24.86 -1.71 18.10
#